data_AF-A0ABD1CMR8-F1
#
_entry.id   AF-A0ABD1CMR8-F1
#
_cell.length_a   1.000
_cell.length_b   1.000
_cell.length_c   1.000
_cell.angle_alpha   90.00
_cell.angle_beta   90.00
_cell.angle_gamma   90.00
#
_symmetry.space_group_name_H-M   'P 1'
#
loop_
_entity.id
_entity.type
_entity.pdbx_description
1 polymer ?
#
loop_
_entity_poly.entity_id
_entity_poly.type
_entity_poly.pdbx_seq_one_letter_code
_entity_poly.pdbx_strand_id
1 'polypeptide(L)'
;MLRQVLLCLVAFTALATCQRGTEEVLKWQQVTYDVPESVAAKTDGYIPINNIPMSGVHYKNRVFVTVPRRRWGIPSTLNVIDLAPPFPMQNPVLKPYPNF
;
A
#
# COMPACT_ATOMS: atom_id res chain seq x y z
N MET A 1 -41.91 -25.37 -17.65
CA MET A 1 -42.00 -24.12 -16.85
C MET A 1 -41.01 -24.15 -15.68
N LEU A 2 -41.09 -25.12 -14.75
CA LEU A 2 -40.22 -25.21 -13.57
C LEU A 2 -38.70 -25.26 -13.87
N ARG A 3 -38.29 -26.01 -14.91
CA ARG A 3 -36.87 -26.12 -15.33
C ARG A 3 -36.27 -24.80 -15.81
N GLN A 4 -37.05 -23.96 -16.49
CA GLN A 4 -36.57 -22.65 -16.97
C GLN A 4 -36.46 -21.65 -15.82
N VAL A 5 -37.41 -21.67 -14.87
CA VAL A 5 -37.33 -20.84 -13.66
C VAL A 5 -36.10 -21.21 -12.83
N LEU A 6 -35.81 -22.50 -12.68
CA LEU A 6 -34.63 -22.96 -11.95
C LEU A 6 -33.31 -22.52 -12.64
N LEU A 7 -33.25 -22.59 -13.97
CA LEU A 7 -32.10 -22.11 -14.75
C LEU A 7 -31.90 -20.60 -14.61
N CYS A 8 -32.98 -19.82 -14.65
CA CYS A 8 -32.91 -18.37 -14.44
C CYS A 8 -32.44 -18.02 -13.02
N LEU A 9 -32.88 -18.77 -11.99
CA LEU A 9 -32.48 -18.52 -10.60
C LEU A 9 -30.97 -18.76 -10.37
N VAL A 10 -30.43 -19.84 -10.95
CA VAL A 10 -29.00 -20.18 -10.85
C VAL A 10 -28.13 -19.19 -11.64
N ALA A 11 -28.59 -18.73 -12.81
CA ALA A 11 -27.88 -17.70 -13.57
C ALA A 11 -27.84 -16.36 -12.81
N PHE A 12 -28.92 -16.00 -12.12
CA PHE A 12 -29.01 -14.75 -11.36
C PHE A 12 -28.10 -14.73 -10.13
N THR A 13 -27.97 -15.86 -9.41
CA THR A 13 -27.07 -15.97 -8.27
C THR A 13 -25.58 -15.98 -8.68
N ALA A 14 -25.25 -16.57 -9.83
CA ALA A 14 -23.90 -16.52 -10.39
C ALA A 14 -23.47 -15.09 -10.80
N LEU A 15 -24.39 -14.27 -11.30
CA LEU A 15 -24.12 -12.88 -11.65
C LEU A 15 -23.98 -11.97 -10.43
N ALA A 16 -24.74 -12.23 -9.36
CA ALA A 16 -24.68 -11.45 -8.12
C ALA A 16 -23.38 -11.66 -7.31
N THR A 17 -22.70 -12.79 -7.50
CA THR A 17 -21.49 -13.14 -6.74
C THR A 17 -20.20 -12.62 -7.37
N CYS A 18 -20.25 -12.03 -8.56
CA CYS A 18 -19.08 -11.47 -9.24
C CYS A 18 -18.78 -10.02 -8.84
N GLN A 19 -18.93 -9.67 -7.57
CA GLN A 19 -18.40 -8.43 -7.02
C GLN A 19 -17.11 -8.75 -6.27
N ARG A 20 -16.00 -8.97 -6.99
CA ARG A 20 -14.69 -9.02 -6.35
C ARG A 20 -14.29 -7.59 -5.96
N GLY A 21 -14.32 -7.30 -4.66
CA GLY A 21 -13.72 -6.09 -4.12
C GLY A 21 -12.23 -6.03 -4.42
N THR A 22 -11.64 -4.84 -4.40
CA THR A 22 -10.19 -4.69 -4.45
C THR A 22 -9.58 -5.27 -3.18
N GLU A 23 -8.61 -6.17 -3.32
CA GLU A 23 -7.87 -6.72 -2.18
C GLU A 23 -6.89 -5.66 -1.66
N GLU A 24 -6.94 -5.37 -0.36
CA GLU A 24 -5.96 -4.52 0.30
C GLU A 24 -4.67 -5.32 0.51
N VAL A 25 -3.58 -4.91 -0.14
CA VAL A 25 -2.26 -5.54 0.03
C VAL A 25 -1.42 -4.80 1.07
N LEU A 26 -1.43 -3.47 1.02
CA LEU A 26 -0.67 -2.59 1.92
C LEU A 26 -1.61 -1.53 2.50
N LYS A 27 -1.46 -1.24 3.78
CA LYS A 27 -2.31 -0.28 4.49
C LYS A 27 -1.48 0.56 5.46
N TRP A 28 -1.67 1.88 5.45
CA TRP A 28 -1.02 2.80 6.38
C TRP A 28 -2.03 3.68 7.08
N GLN A 29 -1.83 3.85 8.37
CA GLN A 29 -2.34 4.99 9.12
C GLN A 29 -1.29 6.11 9.16
N GLN A 30 -0.01 5.74 9.28
CA GLN A 30 1.13 6.66 9.27
C GLN A 30 2.31 6.02 8.55
N VAL A 31 3.01 6.80 7.74
CA VAL A 31 4.21 6.35 7.01
C VAL A 31 5.43 6.48 7.90
N THR A 32 6.15 5.39 8.12
CA THR A 32 7.42 5.34 8.85
C THR A 32 8.54 4.91 7.93
N TYR A 33 9.79 5.19 8.30
CA TYR A 33 10.96 4.94 7.46
C TYR A 33 12.02 4.13 8.21
N ASP A 34 12.72 3.27 7.47
CA ASP A 34 13.92 2.55 7.92
C ASP A 34 15.14 3.42 7.65
N VAL A 35 15.35 4.39 8.53
CA VAL A 35 16.45 5.36 8.45
C VAL A 35 17.15 5.49 9.80
N PRO A 36 18.45 5.79 9.83
CA PRO A 36 19.17 6.08 11.06
C PRO A 36 18.48 7.17 11.88
N GLU A 37 18.43 6.95 13.18
CA GLU A 37 17.86 7.91 14.13
C GLU A 37 18.52 9.28 14.03
N SER A 38 19.82 9.33 13.70
CA SER A 38 20.57 10.57 13.47
C SER A 38 20.01 11.44 12.34
N VAL A 39 19.26 10.88 11.39
CA VAL A 39 18.55 11.65 10.36
C VAL A 39 17.12 11.94 10.76
N ALA A 40 16.40 10.96 11.31
CA ALA A 40 15.01 11.15 11.74
C ALA A 40 14.88 12.19 12.87
N ALA A 41 15.81 12.21 13.82
CA ALA A 41 15.80 13.08 15.00
C ALA A 41 16.28 14.52 14.75
N LYS A 42 16.71 14.85 13.52
CA LYS A 42 17.01 16.25 13.15
C LYS A 42 15.72 17.08 13.24
N THR A 43 15.85 18.37 13.53
CA THR A 43 14.73 19.32 13.66
C THR A 43 13.69 19.20 12.54
N ASP A 44 14.16 18.95 11.30
CA ASP A 44 13.35 18.81 10.09
C ASP A 44 13.50 17.43 9.43
N GLY A 45 13.94 16.42 10.20
CA GLY A 45 14.32 15.10 9.72
C GLY A 45 13.12 14.23 9.33
N TYR A 46 12.25 13.96 10.30
CA TYR A 46 11.01 13.21 10.08
C TYR A 46 9.83 13.88 10.78
N ILE A 47 8.84 14.30 10.01
CA ILE A 47 7.60 14.93 10.49
C ILE A 47 6.44 14.11 9.94
N PRO A 48 5.79 13.24 10.75
CA PRO A 48 4.85 12.24 10.26
C PRO A 48 3.76 12.77 9.33
N ILE A 49 3.13 13.89 9.70
CA ILE A 49 2.01 14.48 8.95
C ILE A 49 2.38 14.96 7.54
N ASN A 50 3.66 15.24 7.28
CA ASN A 50 4.11 15.72 5.98
C ASN A 50 4.33 14.59 4.96
N ASN A 51 4.27 13.32 5.39
CA ASN A 51 4.60 12.16 4.59
C ASN A 51 3.35 11.57 3.92
N ILE A 52 3.01 12.10 2.73
CA ILE A 52 1.87 11.64 1.94
C ILE A 52 2.38 10.84 0.72
N PRO A 53 2.17 9.51 0.67
CA PRO A 53 2.48 8.71 -0.50
C PRO A 53 1.66 9.18 -1.70
N MET A 54 2.30 9.32 -2.86
CA MET A 54 1.63 9.78 -4.08
C MET A 54 1.59 8.75 -5.20
N SER A 55 2.53 7.82 -5.23
CA SER A 55 2.58 6.77 -6.26
C SER A 55 3.13 5.47 -5.70
N GLY A 56 2.68 4.36 -6.27
CA GLY A 56 3.10 3.00 -5.96
C GLY A 56 3.25 2.19 -7.25
N VAL A 57 4.40 1.54 -7.44
CA VAL A 57 4.66 0.68 -8.60
C VAL A 57 5.10 -0.70 -8.14
N HIS A 58 4.40 -1.74 -8.59
CA HIS A 58 4.77 -3.13 -8.29
C HIS A 58 5.80 -3.66 -9.29
N TYR A 59 6.89 -4.25 -8.80
CA TYR A 59 7.89 -4.94 -9.62
C TYR A 59 8.60 -6.05 -8.82
N LYS A 60 8.55 -7.29 -9.35
CA LYS A 60 9.23 -8.47 -8.79
C LYS A 60 9.03 -8.63 -7.26
N ASN A 61 7.78 -8.79 -6.84
CA ASN A 61 7.38 -9.01 -5.44
C ASN A 61 7.74 -7.85 -4.49
N ARG A 62 7.92 -6.65 -5.06
CA ARG A 62 8.21 -5.43 -4.31
C ARG A 62 7.30 -4.32 -4.79
N VAL A 63 6.97 -3.40 -3.91
CA VAL A 63 6.26 -2.16 -4.23
C VAL A 63 7.17 -0.99 -3.99
N PHE A 64 7.41 -0.21 -5.03
CA PHE A 64 8.14 1.05 -4.96
C PHE A 64 7.16 2.16 -4.65
N VAL A 65 7.35 2.84 -3.52
CA VAL A 65 6.47 3.90 -3.03
C VAL A 65 7.21 5.22 -3.08
N THR A 66 6.59 6.22 -3.71
CA THR A 66 7.16 7.57 -3.79
C THR A 66 6.47 8.52 -2.83
N VAL A 67 7.27 9.21 -2.01
CA VAL A 67 6.84 10.29 -1.11
C VAL A 67 7.56 11.57 -1.52
N PRO A 68 6.93 12.48 -2.30
CA PRO A 68 7.63 13.65 -2.82
C PRO A 68 7.93 14.65 -1.70
N ARG A 69 9.14 15.24 -1.72
CA ARG A 69 9.60 16.24 -0.74
C ARG A 69 8.94 17.62 -0.92
N ARG A 70 7.63 17.69 -0.69
CA ARG A 70 6.84 18.94 -0.76
C ARG A 70 6.93 19.79 0.51
N ARG A 71 7.34 19.19 1.63
CA ARG A 71 7.56 19.81 2.94
C ARG A 71 8.76 19.16 3.62
N TRP A 72 9.25 19.77 4.69
CA TRP A 72 10.26 19.19 5.57
C TRP A 72 9.78 17.89 6.24
N GLY A 73 10.71 17.09 6.77
CA GLY A 73 10.37 15.88 7.51
C GLY A 73 10.10 14.64 6.66
N ILE A 74 10.67 14.58 5.44
CA ILE A 74 10.55 13.44 4.52
C ILE A 74 11.95 12.85 4.28
N PRO A 75 12.30 11.75 4.98
CA PRO A 75 13.64 11.17 4.93
C PRO A 75 14.05 10.71 3.53
N SER A 76 13.19 10.00 2.80
CA SER A 76 13.49 9.48 1.46
C SER A 76 12.31 9.64 0.50
N THR A 77 12.62 10.04 -0.74
CA THR A 77 11.61 10.20 -1.80
C THR A 77 11.19 8.88 -2.42
N LEU A 78 12.15 7.98 -2.70
CA LEU A 78 11.88 6.68 -3.31
C LEU A 78 12.16 5.60 -2.29
N ASN A 79 11.16 4.73 -2.09
CA ASN A 79 11.21 3.68 -1.11
C ASN A 79 10.74 2.37 -1.72
N VAL A 80 11.09 1.26 -1.08
CA VAL A 80 10.70 -0.07 -1.48
C VAL A 80 10.12 -0.83 -0.28
N ILE A 81 9.12 -1.66 -0.56
CA ILE A 81 8.55 -2.63 0.38
C ILE A 81 8.57 -4.00 -0.28
N ASP A 82 9.11 -4.97 0.42
CA ASP A 82 9.05 -6.37 0.02
C ASP A 82 7.69 -6.94 0.42
N LEU A 83 6.95 -7.52 -0.54
CA LEU A 83 5.64 -8.09 -0.26
C LEU A 83 5.78 -9.46 0.39
N ALA A 84 5.18 -9.62 1.58
CA ALA A 84 5.15 -10.89 2.29
C ALA A 84 3.78 -11.08 2.98
N PRO A 85 3.18 -12.28 2.92
CA PRO A 85 1.99 -12.60 3.70
C PRO A 85 2.24 -12.49 5.22
N PRO A 86 1.21 -12.19 6.03
CA PRO A 86 -0.20 -12.03 5.66
C PRO A 86 -0.55 -10.64 5.10
N PHE A 87 -1.58 -10.55 4.25
CA PHE A 87 -2.12 -9.31 3.70
C PHE A 87 -3.46 -8.90 4.38
N PRO A 88 -3.76 -7.59 4.51
CA PRO A 88 -2.89 -6.46 4.19
C PRO A 88 -1.74 -6.34 5.19
N MET A 89 -0.54 -6.00 4.70
CA MET A 89 0.55 -5.58 5.58
C MET A 89 0.17 -4.23 6.19
N GLN A 90 0.08 -4.19 7.52
CA GLN A 90 -0.31 -2.98 8.27
C GLN A 90 0.90 -2.15 8.65
N ASN A 91 0.85 -0.85 8.34
CA ASN A 91 1.89 0.13 8.57
C ASN A 91 3.30 -0.34 8.17
N PRO A 92 3.51 -0.87 6.95
CA PRO A 92 4.82 -1.34 6.53
C PRO A 92 5.80 -0.16 6.47
N VAL A 93 7.00 -0.39 7.02
CA VAL A 93 8.09 0.60 7.07
C VAL A 93 8.65 0.80 5.67
N LEU A 94 8.83 2.06 5.27
CA LEU A 94 9.45 2.42 4.00
C LEU A 94 10.97 2.30 4.08
N LYS A 95 11.54 1.42 3.26
CA LYS A 95 12.99 1.31 3.10
C LYS A 95 13.47 2.22 1.97
N PRO A 96 14.37 3.18 2.21
CA PRO A 96 14.98 3.99 1.16
C PRO A 96 15.61 3.12 0.08
N TYR A 97 15.40 3.47 -1.20
CA TYR A 97 15.93 2.72 -2.33
C TYR A 97 16.85 3.60 -3.20
N PRO A 98 18.01 3.08 -3.67
CA PRO A 98 18.53 1.72 -3.48
C PRO A 98 19.22 1.51 -2.12
N ASN A 99 19.56 2.58 -1.43
CA ASN A 99 20.13 2.64 -0.08
C ASN A 99 19.72 3.97 0.56
N PHE A 100 20.09 4.15 1.83
CA PHE A 100 19.89 5.40 2.55
C PHE A 100 21.17 6.25 2.57
#